data_AF-A0A6N9C6N3-F1
#
_entry.id   AF-A0A6N9C6N3-F1
#
_cell.length_a   1.000
_cell.length_b   1.000
_cell.length_c   1.000
_cell.angle_alpha   90.00
_cell.angle_beta   90.00
_cell.angle_gamma   90.00
#
_symmetry.space_group_name_H-M   'P 1'
#
loop_
_entity.id
_entity.type
_entity.pdbx_description
1 polymer ?
#
loop_
_entity_poly.entity_id
_entity_poly.type
_entity_poly.pdbx_seq_one_letter_code
_entity_poly.pdbx_strand_id
1 'polypeptide(L)'
;GKPAERVADEACDALADFLKSDATIEPHLADQLILPMALAKGESRFTTSQITRHLTTNIWLVQQFLPVQFEVNGAENEMGEIVKIDG
;
A
#
# COMPACT_ATOMS: atom_id res chain seq x y z
N GLY A 1 26.60 12.59 -1.67
CA GLY A 1 25.35 12.32 -0.94
C GLY A 1 24.34 13.40 -1.28
N LYS A 2 23.05 13.11 -1.23
CA LYS A 2 21.99 14.12 -1.35
C LYS A 2 22.02 15.03 -0.10
N PRO A 3 21.84 16.36 -0.21
CA PRO A 3 21.80 17.26 0.95
C PRO A 3 20.70 16.86 1.95
N ALA A 4 20.95 17.06 3.24
CA ALA A 4 20.01 16.66 4.30
C ALA A 4 18.69 17.43 4.21
N GLU A 5 18.75 18.72 3.84
CA GLU A 5 17.61 19.60 3.63
C GLU A 5 16.71 19.05 2.53
N ARG A 6 17.30 18.63 1.39
CA ARG A 6 16.56 18.00 0.29
C ARG A 6 15.94 16.66 0.69
N VAL A 7 16.53 15.93 1.62
CA VAL A 7 15.95 14.68 2.16
C VAL A 7 14.77 15.01 3.07
N ALA A 8 14.89 16.03 3.91
CA ALA A 8 13.82 16.50 4.77
C ALA A 8 12.64 17.03 3.95
N ASP A 9 12.87 17.86 2.93
CA ASP A 9 11.83 18.42 2.06
C ASP A 9 11.00 17.30 1.42
N GLU A 10 11.65 16.32 0.78
CA GLU A 10 10.93 15.20 0.15
C GLU A 10 10.11 14.36 1.14
N ALA A 11 10.61 14.15 2.36
CA ALA A 11 9.88 13.43 3.39
C ALA A 11 8.69 14.24 3.93
N CYS A 12 8.87 15.54 4.13
CA CYS A 12 7.80 16.45 4.56
C CYS A 12 6.71 16.60 3.49
N ASP A 13 7.09 16.71 2.22
CA ASP A 13 6.15 16.80 1.11
C ASP A 13 5.32 15.51 0.98
N ALA A 14 5.98 14.34 1.02
CA ALA A 14 5.29 13.05 0.97
C ALA A 14 4.31 12.86 2.16
N LEU A 15 4.72 13.26 3.36
CA LEU A 15 3.86 13.24 4.54
C LEU A 15 2.68 14.21 4.38
N ALA A 16 2.93 15.44 3.93
CA ALA A 16 1.90 16.45 3.75
C ALA A 16 0.86 16.02 2.70
N ASP A 17 1.29 15.38 1.61
CA ASP A 17 0.39 14.85 0.59
C ASP A 17 -0.44 13.67 1.10
N PHE A 18 0.16 12.76 1.87
CA PHE A 18 -0.60 11.71 2.56
C PHE A 18 -1.65 12.28 3.53
N LEU A 19 -1.28 13.29 4.34
CA LEU A 19 -2.18 13.94 5.30
C LEU A 19 -3.35 14.70 4.64
N LYS A 20 -3.25 15.04 3.36
CA LYS A 20 -4.37 15.64 2.60
C LYS A 20 -5.35 14.61 2.04
N SER A 21 -4.96 13.32 2.03
CA SER A 21 -5.80 12.23 1.51
C SER A 21 -6.69 11.65 2.60
N ASP A 22 -7.79 11.00 2.19
CA ASP A 22 -8.66 10.22 3.09
C ASP A 22 -8.16 8.77 3.28
N ALA A 23 -6.91 8.48 2.90
CA ALA A 23 -6.34 7.14 2.99
C ALA A 23 -5.91 6.79 4.42
N THR A 24 -6.06 5.52 4.80
CA THR A 24 -5.63 5.07 6.13
C THR A 24 -4.13 4.77 6.19
N ILE A 25 -3.50 4.43 5.06
CA ILE A 25 -2.10 3.97 4.98
C ILE A 25 -1.34 4.71 3.87
N GLU A 26 -0.10 5.10 4.15
CA GLU A 26 0.79 5.69 3.14
C GLU A 26 1.33 4.64 2.15
N PRO A 27 1.71 5.04 0.91
CA PRO A 27 1.97 4.09 -0.18
C PRO A 27 3.08 3.05 0.08
N HIS A 28 4.14 3.41 0.80
CA HIS A 28 5.26 2.50 1.07
C HIS A 28 4.91 1.46 2.15
N LEU A 29 4.17 1.86 3.19
CA LEU A 29 3.67 0.96 4.20
C LEU A 29 2.63 -0.01 3.62
N ALA A 30 1.81 0.43 2.66
CA ALA A 30 0.87 -0.43 1.96
C ALA A 30 1.57 -1.67 1.37
N ASP A 31 2.73 -1.49 0.74
CA ASP A 31 3.54 -2.57 0.16
C ASP A 31 3.94 -3.63 1.20
N GLN A 32 4.26 -3.17 2.41
CA GLN A 32 4.73 -4.02 3.52
C GLN A 32 3.60 -4.79 4.20
N LEU A 33 2.37 -4.28 4.16
CA LEU A 33 1.22 -4.89 4.84
C LEU A 33 0.63 -6.09 4.11
N ILE A 34 0.94 -6.29 2.82
CA ILE A 34 0.37 -7.38 2.02
C ILE A 34 0.66 -8.76 2.61
N LEU A 35 1.90 -9.03 2.99
CA LEU A 35 2.27 -10.33 3.56
C LEU A 35 1.64 -10.56 4.95
N PRO A 36 1.71 -9.61 5.92
CA PRO A 36 0.97 -9.70 7.17
C PRO A 36 -0.53 -9.93 6.97
N MET A 37 -1.17 -9.22 6.04
CA MET A 37 -2.60 -9.41 5.74
C MET A 37 -2.89 -10.80 5.19
N ALA A 38 -2.04 -11.32 4.29
CA ALA A 38 -2.20 -12.66 3.75
C ALA A 38 -2.15 -13.75 4.83
N LEU A 39 -1.37 -13.53 5.91
CA LEU A 39 -1.24 -14.46 7.03
C LEU A 39 -2.30 -14.23 8.14
N ALA A 40 -2.93 -13.06 8.16
CA ALA A 40 -3.96 -12.71 9.13
C ALA A 40 -5.24 -13.55 8.92
N LYS A 41 -5.90 -13.90 10.03
CA LYS A 41 -7.20 -14.59 9.99
C LYS A 41 -8.33 -13.56 9.91
N GLY A 42 -9.37 -13.90 9.14
CA GLY A 42 -10.54 -13.06 8.93
C GLY A 42 -10.28 -11.90 7.97
N GLU A 43 -11.20 -10.94 7.99
CA GLU A 43 -11.21 -9.81 7.08
C GLU A 43 -10.01 -8.88 7.30
N SER A 44 -9.41 -8.44 6.19
CA SER A 44 -8.37 -7.41 6.20
C SER A 44 -8.63 -6.45 5.04
N ARG A 45 -8.74 -5.16 5.34
CA ARG A 45 -8.94 -4.10 4.35
C ARG A 45 -8.25 -2.82 4.77
N PHE A 46 -7.71 -2.07 3.82
CA PHE A 46 -7.18 -0.72 4.05
C PHE A 46 -7.27 0.13 2.77
N THR A 47 -7.19 1.45 2.94
CA THR A 47 -7.04 2.38 1.81
C THR A 47 -5.64 2.97 1.80
N THR A 48 -5.10 3.18 0.60
CA THR A 48 -3.83 3.88 0.41
C THR A 48 -3.97 5.08 -0.50
N SER A 49 -3.20 6.13 -0.24
CA SER A 49 -3.23 7.36 -1.02
C SER A 49 -2.70 7.17 -2.44
N GLN A 50 -1.96 6.08 -2.68
CA GLN A 50 -1.48 5.70 -4.00
C GLN A 50 -1.31 4.19 -4.13
N ILE A 51 -1.96 3.59 -5.13
CA ILE A 51 -1.63 2.22 -5.58
C ILE A 51 -0.31 2.31 -6.35
N THR A 52 0.76 1.83 -5.73
CA THR A 52 2.08 1.75 -6.36
C THR A 52 2.17 0.49 -7.23
N ARG A 53 3.08 0.49 -8.20
CA ARG A 53 3.46 -0.73 -8.93
C ARG A 53 4.06 -1.80 -8.01
N HIS A 54 4.71 -1.39 -6.92
CA HIS A 54 5.30 -2.32 -5.95
C HIS A 54 4.19 -3.06 -5.19
N LEU A 55 3.11 -2.36 -4.85
CA LEU A 55 1.93 -2.91 -4.19
C LEU A 55 1.31 -4.03 -5.01
N THR A 56 1.00 -3.75 -6.28
CA THR A 56 0.37 -4.72 -7.18
C THR A 56 1.29 -5.90 -7.50
N THR A 57 2.59 -5.67 -7.62
CA THR A 57 3.58 -6.74 -7.79
C THR A 57 3.70 -7.61 -6.55
N ASN A 58 3.71 -7.02 -5.34
CA ASN A 58 3.74 -7.76 -4.08
C ASN A 58 2.47 -8.59 -3.87
N ILE A 59 1.30 -8.04 -4.18
CA ILE A 59 0.03 -8.77 -4.18
C ILE A 59 0.12 -9.98 -5.10
N TRP A 60 0.50 -9.77 -6.36
CA TRP A 60 0.66 -10.86 -7.33
C TRP A 60 1.62 -11.94 -6.82
N LEU A 61 2.76 -11.54 -6.27
CA LEU A 61 3.79 -12.43 -5.77
C LEU A 61 3.27 -13.27 -4.60
N VAL A 62 2.65 -12.64 -3.60
CA VAL A 62 2.11 -13.32 -2.41
C VAL A 62 1.05 -14.35 -2.80
N GLN A 63 0.19 -14.05 -3.77
CA GLN A 63 -0.81 -14.98 -4.30
C GLN A 63 -0.20 -16.21 -5.01
N GLN A 64 1.07 -16.17 -5.43
CA GLN A 64 1.75 -17.35 -5.98
C GLN A 64 2.16 -18.36 -4.91
N PHE A 65 2.33 -17.91 -3.66
CA PHE A 65 2.87 -18.73 -2.57
C PHE A 65 1.85 -19.07 -1.49
N LEU A 66 0.81 -18.25 -1.33
CA LEU A 66 -0.22 -18.43 -0.31
C LEU A 66 -1.61 -18.55 -0.95
N PRO A 67 -2.50 -19.39 -0.40
CA PRO A 67 -3.86 -19.56 -0.91
C PRO A 67 -4.76 -18.40 -0.49
N VAL A 68 -4.45 -17.19 -0.96
CA VAL A 68 -5.19 -15.95 -0.68
C VAL A 68 -5.52 -15.23 -1.97
N GLN A 69 -6.54 -14.39 -1.93
CA GLN A 69 -6.89 -13.48 -3.02
C GLN A 69 -7.00 -12.05 -2.48
N PHE A 70 -6.67 -11.09 -3.32
CA PHE A 70 -6.83 -9.67 -3.00
C PHE A 70 -7.65 -9.00 -4.10
N GLU A 71 -8.57 -8.12 -3.69
CA GLU A 71 -9.23 -7.15 -4.54
C GLU A 71 -8.48 -5.82 -4.45
N VAL A 72 -8.24 -5.20 -5.61
CA VAL A 72 -7.60 -3.89 -5.71
C VAL A 72 -8.60 -2.95 -6.38
N ASN A 73 -9.17 -2.05 -5.59
CA ASN A 73 -10.14 -1.06 -6.03
C ASN A 73 -9.43 0.28 -6.26
N GLY A 74 -9.06 0.55 -7.51
CA GLY A 74 -8.39 1.77 -7.95
C GLY A 74 -7.39 1.53 -9.08
N ALA A 75 -6.78 2.60 -9.59
CA ALA A 75 -5.77 2.53 -10.64
C ALA A 75 -4.37 2.85 -10.11
N GLU A 76 -3.33 2.42 -10.83
CA GLU A 76 -1.94 2.73 -10.50
C GLU A 76 -1.72 4.25 -10.47
N ASN A 77 -1.01 4.74 -9.45
CA ASN A 77 -0.79 6.16 -9.14
C ASN A 77 -2.01 6.93 -8.61
N GLU A 78 -3.13 6.26 -8.36
CA GLU A 78 -4.33 6.84 -7.75
C GLU A 78 -4.58 6.27 -6.35
N MET A 79 -5.41 6.96 -5.57
CA MET A 79 -5.92 6.42 -4.30
C MET A 79 -6.72 5.15 -4.56
N GLY A 80 -6.62 4.18 -3.65
CA GLY A 80 -7.39 2.95 -3.78
C GLY A 80 -7.55 2.17 -2.48
N GLU A 81 -8.35 1.12 -2.56
CA GLU A 81 -8.62 0.18 -1.46
C GLU A 81 -8.07 -1.21 -1.80
N ILE A 82 -7.44 -1.84 -0.81
CA ILE A 82 -6.98 -3.22 -0.87
C ILE A 82 -7.83 -4.04 0.10
N VAL A 83 -8.45 -5.10 -0.40
CA VAL A 83 -9.29 -6.01 0.39
C VAL A 83 -8.75 -7.43 0.23
N LYS A 84 -8.47 -8.11 1.34
CA LYS A 84 -8.23 -9.55 1.34
C LYS A 84 -9.57 -10.26 1.22
N ILE A 85 -9.71 -11.11 0.20
CA ILE A 85 -10.86 -11.99 0.03
C ILE A 85 -10.51 -13.32 0.69
N ASP A 86 -11.23 -13.69 1.74
CA ASP A 86 -11.16 -15.03 2.30
C ASP A 86 -11.85 -16.00 1.32
N GLY A 87 -11.12 -17.06 0.94
CA GLY A 87 -11.65 -18.18 0.15
C GLY A 87 -12.32 -19.24 1.01
#